data_AF-A0A661W796-F1
#
_entry.id   AF-A0A661W796-F1
#
_cell.length_a   1.000
_cell.length_b   1.000
_cell.length_c   1.000
_cell.angle_alpha   90.00
_cell.angle_beta   90.00
_cell.angle_gamma   90.00
#
_symmetry.space_group_name_H-M   'P 1'
#
loop_
_entity.id
_entity.type
_entity.pdbx_description
1 polymer ?
#
loop_
_entity_poly.entity_id
_entity_poly.type
_entity_poly.pdbx_seq_one_letter_code
_entity_poly.pdbx_strand_id
1 'polypeptide(L)' 'GEAVGVGVTVGQCGKYKPSARSPLPGLFYVGFDAGSSAFMGTQQAVDSALKVAPMVYRYHLEKRLSTAR' A
#
# COMPACT_ATOMS: atom_id res chain seq x y z
N GLY A 1 6.83 19.04 -0.80
CA GLY A 1 6.43 17.65 -1.08
C GLY A 1 5.10 17.40 -0.39
N GLU A 2 4.20 16.64 -1.00
CA GLU A 2 2.88 16.38 -0.45
C GLU A 2 2.88 15.13 0.44
N ALA A 3 2.20 15.25 1.58
CA ALA A 3 1.87 14.16 2.50
C ALA A 3 0.35 14.28 2.75
N VAL A 4 -0.42 13.47 2.04
CA VAL A 4 -1.88 13.52 1.94
C VAL A 4 -2.41 12.12 2.17
N GLY A 5 -2.91 11.87 3.38
CA GLY A 5 -3.42 10.57 3.81
C GLY A 5 -3.54 10.48 5.33
N VAL A 6 -4.14 9.40 5.82
CA VAL A 6 -4.26 9.15 7.26
C VAL A 6 -2.94 8.61 7.81
N GLY A 7 -2.38 9.29 8.81
CA GLY A 7 -1.19 8.82 9.55
C GLY A 7 0.17 9.18 8.95
N VAL A 8 0.24 10.13 8.01
CA VAL A 8 1.50 10.58 7.44
C VAL A 8 2.19 11.65 8.29
N THR A 9 3.52 11.59 8.38
CA THR A 9 4.36 12.56 9.11
C THR A 9 5.18 13.42 8.15
N VAL A 10 5.64 14.59 8.61
CA VAL A 10 6.63 15.40 7.89
C VAL A 10 7.81 14.52 7.47
N GLY A 11 8.15 14.57 6.17
CA GLY A 11 9.22 13.76 5.58
C GLY A 11 8.72 12.54 4.78
N GLN A 12 7.47 12.12 4.94
CA GLN A 12 6.89 11.00 4.18
C GLN A 12 6.34 11.41 2.81
N CYS A 13 7.20 11.99 1.98
CA CYS A 13 6.83 12.49 0.66
C CYS A 13 7.78 12.00 -0.44
N GLY A 14 7.32 12.01 -1.69
CA GLY A 14 8.11 11.53 -2.84
C GLY A 14 8.57 10.08 -2.65
N LYS A 15 9.88 9.84 -2.69
CA LYS A 15 10.47 8.50 -2.48
C LYS A 15 10.34 7.96 -1.06
N TYR A 16 10.02 8.82 -0.09
CA TYR A 16 9.86 8.47 1.32
C TYR A 16 8.39 8.24 1.71
N LYS A 17 7.48 8.18 0.73
CA LYS A 17 6.09 7.79 0.96
C LYS A 17 6.02 6.39 1.61
N PRO A 18 5.02 6.14 2.46
CA PRO A 18 4.83 4.83 3.10
C PRO A 18 4.79 3.67 2.08
N SER A 19 5.47 2.58 2.45
CA SER A 19 5.31 1.31 1.75
C SER A 19 3.88 0.81 1.92
N ALA A 20 3.32 0.21 0.87
CA ALA A 20 2.05 -0.51 0.97
C ALA A 20 2.13 -1.79 1.82
N ARG A 21 3.34 -2.34 2.02
CA ARG A 21 3.56 -3.47 2.94
C ARG A 21 3.74 -2.92 4.34
N SER A 22 2.80 -3.22 5.21
CA SER A 22 2.95 -2.90 6.63
C SER A 22 3.97 -3.84 7.29
N PRO A 23 4.55 -3.46 8.44
CA PRO A 23 5.37 -4.37 9.24
C PRO A 23 4.57 -5.52 9.87
N LEU A 24 3.24 -5.44 9.88
CA LEU A 24 2.37 -6.47 10.44
C LEU A 24 1.97 -7.47 9.33
N PRO A 25 2.22 -8.79 9.51
CA PRO A 25 1.88 -9.78 8.50
C PRO A 25 0.38 -9.77 8.15
N GLY A 26 0.08 -9.63 6.86
CA GLY A 26 -1.30 -9.66 6.36
C GLY A 26 -2.04 -8.32 6.40
N LEU A 27 -1.43 -7.29 6.97
CA LEU A 27 -1.93 -5.92 6.90
C LEU A 27 -1.21 -5.16 5.77
N PHE A 28 -1.99 -4.47 4.95
CA PHE A 28 -1.51 -3.68 3.81
C PHE A 28 -2.11 -2.28 3.85
N TYR A 29 -1.34 -1.28 3.44
CA TYR A 29 -1.79 0.09 3.33
C TYR A 29 -2.16 0.40 1.88
N VAL A 30 -3.28 1.10 1.69
CA VAL A 30 -3.82 1.53 0.40
C VAL A 30 -4.32 2.97 0.51
N GLY A 31 -4.28 3.70 -0.60
CA GLY A 31 -4.66 5.10 -0.66
C GLY A 31 -3.54 5.98 -1.22
N PHE A 32 -3.79 7.28 -1.30
CA PHE A 32 -2.96 8.27 -2.00
C PHE A 32 -1.45 8.16 -1.72
N ASP A 33 -1.05 7.94 -0.47
CA ASP A 33 0.36 7.88 -0.06
C ASP A 33 0.95 6.46 0.03
N ALA A 34 0.17 5.41 -0.23
CA ALA A 34 0.64 4.03 -0.09
C ALA A 34 0.87 3.39 -1.47
N GLY A 35 2.13 3.10 -1.82
CA GLY A 35 2.44 2.28 -3.00
C GLY A 35 2.16 2.91 -4.38
N SER A 36 1.82 4.21 -4.43
CA SER A 36 1.64 4.97 -5.69
C SER A 36 2.45 6.26 -5.70
N SER A 37 3.07 6.57 -6.83
CA SER A 37 3.93 7.76 -7.01
C SER A 37 3.78 8.48 -8.34
N ALA A 38 3.00 7.94 -9.28
CA ALA A 38 2.94 8.43 -10.68
C ALA A 38 1.74 9.36 -10.95
N PHE A 39 0.80 9.43 -10.02
CA PHE A 39 -0.47 10.13 -10.17
C PHE A 39 -0.65 11.15 -9.03
N MET A 40 -1.70 11.95 -9.10
CA MET A 40 -2.12 12.89 -8.04
C MET A 40 -3.60 12.64 -7.69
N GLY A 41 -4.17 13.37 -6.74
CA GLY A 41 -5.59 13.30 -6.37
C GLY A 41 -6.19 11.89 -6.23
N THR A 42 -7.44 11.75 -6.67
CA THR A 42 -8.19 10.49 -6.58
C THR A 42 -7.62 9.39 -7.47
N GLN A 43 -7.06 9.75 -8.63
CA GLN A 43 -6.40 8.79 -9.53
C GLN A 43 -5.18 8.12 -8.86
N GLN A 44 -4.48 8.82 -7.96
CA GLN A 44 -3.40 8.21 -7.16
C GLN A 44 -3.92 7.19 -6.16
N ALA A 45 -5.05 7.44 -5.51
CA ALA A 45 -5.69 6.47 -4.63
C ALA A 45 -6.15 5.21 -5.40
N VAL A 46 -6.66 5.37 -6.62
CA VAL A 46 -7.03 4.26 -7.49
C VAL A 46 -5.80 3.45 -7.93
N ASP A 47 -4.72 4.11 -8.38
CA ASP A 47 -3.48 3.42 -8.76
C ASP A 47 -2.88 2.64 -7.58
N SER A 48 -2.92 3.22 -6.37
CA SER A 48 -2.57 2.49 -5.14
C SER A 48 -3.39 1.21 -5.00
N ALA A 49 -4.72 1.28 -5.12
CA ALA A 49 -5.58 0.09 -5.00
C ALA A 49 -5.24 -0.99 -6.03
N LEU A 50 -5.02 -0.60 -7.29
CA LEU A 50 -4.64 -1.54 -8.37
C LEU A 50 -3.29 -2.22 -8.10
N LYS A 51 -2.34 -1.54 -7.45
CA LYS A 51 -1.05 -2.11 -7.06
C LYS A 51 -1.12 -2.96 -5.80
N VAL A 52 -1.98 -2.60 -4.85
CA VAL A 52 -2.08 -3.26 -3.54
C VAL A 52 -2.91 -4.54 -3.61
N ALA A 53 -3.98 -4.58 -4.41
CA ALA A 53 -4.84 -5.76 -4.52
C ALA A 53 -4.08 -7.07 -4.87
N PRO A 54 -3.14 -7.09 -5.84
CA PRO A 54 -2.33 -8.29 -6.09
C PRO A 54 -1.45 -8.72 -4.91
N MET A 55 -0.98 -7.79 -4.08
CA MET A 55 -0.19 -8.10 -2.89
C MET A 55 -1.03 -8.83 -1.84
N VAL A 56 -2.25 -8.32 -1.59
CA VAL A 56 -3.22 -8.95 -0.68
C VAL A 56 -3.59 -10.34 -1.19
N TYR A 57 -3.90 -10.45 -2.48
CA TYR A 57 -4.29 -11.72 -3.09
C TYR A 57 -3.19 -12.78 -2.98
N ARG A 58 -1.94 -12.43 -3.31
CA ARG A 58 -0.79 -13.34 -3.17
C ARG A 58 -0.60 -13.79 -1.73
N TYR A 59 -0.63 -12.86 -0.78
CA TYR A 59 -0.49 -13.20 0.65
C TYR A 59 -1.57 -14.17 1.12
N HIS A 60 -2.82 -13.96 0.68
CA HIS A 60 -3.92 -14.86 1.00
C HIS A 60 -3.69 -16.28 0.45
N LEU A 61 -3.24 -16.41 -0.80
CA LEU A 61 -2.93 -17.71 -1.41
C LEU A 61 -1.80 -18.43 -0.67
N GLU A 62 -0.71 -17.72 -0.36
CA GLU A 62 0.43 -18.27 0.41
C GLU A 62 -0.01 -18.77 1.79
N LYS A 63 -0.84 -17.99 2.49
CA LYS A 63 -1.42 -18.40 3.77
C LYS A 63 -2.26 -19.65 3.65
N ARG A 64 -3.18 -19.72 2.68
CA ARG A 64 -4.01 -20.91 2.46
C ARG A 64 -3.19 -22.16 2.19
N LEU A 65 -2.14 -22.05 1.36
CA LEU A 65 -1.24 -23.18 1.07
C LEU A 65 -0.47 -23.63 2.31
N SER A 66 -0.07 -22.69 3.19
CA SER A 66 0.65 -23.02 4.42
C SER A 66 -0.20 -23.77 5.45
N THR A 67 -1.51 -23.51 5.49
CA THR A 67 -2.45 -24.14 6.43
C THR A 67 -3.00 -25.48 5.93
N ALA A 68 -2.89 -25.76 4.62
CA ALA A 68 -3.33 -27.01 4.02
C ALA A 68 -2.27 -28.15 4.10
N ARG A 69 -1.08 -27.85 4.63
CA ARG A 69 -0.01 -28.83 4.92
C ARG A 69 -0.05 -29.21 6.40
#